data_AF-A0A958FK84-F1
#
_entry.id   AF-A0A958FK84-F1
#
_cell.length_a   1.000
_cell.length_b   1.000
_cell.length_c   1.000
_cell.angle_alpha   90.00
_cell.angle_beta   90.00
_cell.angle_gamma   90.00
#
_symmetry.space_group_name_H-M   'P 1'
#
loop_
_entity.id
_entity.type
_entity.pdbx_description
1 polymer ?
#
loop_
_entity_poly.entity_id
_entity_poly.type
_entity_poly.pdbx_seq_one_letter_code
_entity_poly.pdbx_strand_id
1 'polypeptide(L)'
;RIGGGGTNCSAPLQWLNSRKAQGDLVIYVSDDQSWVDARSSRSGTAMMQEWNIFKQRNPQARLVCLDIQPYETRQTYDREDILNIGGFSDNVFTVIAEFAAGRLNDDLWVREIEKVEI
;
A
#
# COMPACT_ATOMS: atom_id res chain seq x y z
N ARG A 1 12.86 -4.28 14.65
CA ARG A 1 11.99 -4.78 15.76
C ARG A 1 10.60 -4.24 15.53
N ILE A 2 9.54 -5.04 15.75
CA ILE A 2 8.16 -4.53 15.73
C ILE A 2 7.82 -4.06 17.15
N GLY A 3 7.24 -2.86 17.28
CA GLY A 3 6.70 -2.35 18.54
C GLY A 3 7.63 -1.48 19.41
N GLY A 4 8.34 -0.49 18.84
CA GLY A 4 8.94 0.63 19.59
C GLY A 4 10.29 1.15 19.08
N GLY A 5 10.51 2.47 19.22
CA GLY A 5 11.82 3.15 19.07
C GLY A 5 12.07 3.96 17.78
N GLY A 6 11.11 4.03 16.85
CA GLY A 6 11.18 4.79 15.58
C GLY A 6 10.31 4.16 14.48
N THR A 7 10.06 4.90 13.39
CA THR A 7 9.27 4.41 12.24
C THR A 7 10.17 3.64 11.27
N ASN A 8 10.26 2.32 11.44
CA ASN A 8 10.90 1.46 10.46
C ASN A 8 9.84 0.78 9.59
N CYS A 9 9.52 1.40 8.45
CA CYS A 9 8.47 0.90 7.56
C CYS A 9 8.76 -0.46 6.91
N SER A 10 10.02 -0.94 6.97
CA SER A 10 10.38 -2.26 6.46
C SER A 10 10.15 -3.40 7.45
N ALA A 11 10.07 -3.09 8.76
CA ALA A 11 10.05 -4.11 9.81
C ALA A 11 8.84 -5.07 9.74
N PRO A 12 7.61 -4.63 9.41
CA PRO A 12 6.47 -5.55 9.25
C PRO A 12 6.65 -6.53 8.08
N LEU A 13 7.15 -6.06 6.93
CA LEU A 13 7.38 -6.92 5.78
C LEU A 13 8.56 -7.89 6.01
N GLN A 14 9.62 -7.44 6.68
CA GLN A 14 10.70 -8.33 7.15
C GLN A 14 10.17 -9.45 8.03
N TRP A 15 9.27 -9.12 8.95
CA TRP A 15 8.65 -10.09 9.86
C TRP A 15 7.79 -11.11 9.09
N LEU A 16 7.05 -10.68 8.07
CA LEU A 16 6.29 -11.56 7.19
C LEU A 16 7.22 -12.47 6.36
N ASN A 17 8.28 -11.91 5.79
CA ASN A 17 9.28 -12.65 5.02
C ASN A 17 10.01 -13.69 5.88
N SER A 18 10.41 -13.34 7.10
CA SER A 18 11.05 -14.28 8.04
C SER A 18 10.18 -15.49 8.38
N ARG A 19 8.85 -15.31 8.36
CA ARG A 19 7.86 -16.38 8.60
C ARG A 19 7.42 -17.10 7.33
N LYS A 20 7.86 -16.65 6.15
CA LYS A 20 7.33 -17.09 4.85
C LYS A 20 5.80 -16.97 4.79
N ALA A 21 5.22 -15.97 5.46
CA ALA A 21 3.78 -15.78 5.53
C ALA A 21 3.17 -15.52 4.15
N GLN A 22 2.01 -16.10 3.85
CA GLN A 22 1.29 -15.87 2.59
C GLN A 22 0.07 -14.98 2.84
N GLY A 23 -0.37 -14.28 1.79
CA GLY A 23 -1.55 -13.44 1.82
C GLY A 23 -1.77 -12.76 0.47
N ASP A 24 -3.02 -12.76 -0.01
CA ASP A 24 -3.38 -12.17 -1.30
C ASP A 24 -3.43 -10.63 -1.23
N LEU A 25 -3.71 -10.10 -0.04
CA LEU A 25 -3.73 -8.66 0.24
C LEU A 25 -2.94 -8.36 1.52
N VAL A 26 -2.01 -7.42 1.44
CA VAL A 26 -1.32 -6.83 2.58
C VAL A 26 -1.76 -5.38 2.69
N ILE A 27 -2.39 -5.01 3.81
CA ILE A 27 -2.77 -3.63 4.11
C ILE A 27 -1.76 -3.08 5.11
N TYR A 28 -1.01 -2.09 4.67
CA TYR A 28 0.04 -1.40 5.42
C TYR A 28 -0.50 -0.06 5.89
N VAL A 29 -0.78 0.06 7.20
CA VAL A 29 -1.39 1.25 7.80
C VAL A 29 -0.32 2.03 8.56
N SER A 30 -0.10 3.30 8.22
CA SER A 30 0.96 4.13 8.81
C SER A 30 0.67 5.62 8.56
N ASP A 31 1.18 6.51 9.41
CA ASP A 31 1.08 7.97 9.29
C ASP A 31 2.30 8.62 8.62
N ASP A 32 3.26 7.82 8.17
CA ASP A 32 4.52 8.27 7.54
C ASP A 32 4.59 7.80 6.07
N GLN A 33 4.47 8.73 5.12
CA GLN A 33 4.45 8.48 3.66
C GLN A 33 5.79 7.99 3.05
N SER A 34 6.71 7.43 3.84
CA SER A 34 8.02 6.96 3.38
C SER A 34 8.00 5.79 2.36
N TRP A 35 6.83 5.35 1.90
CA TRP A 35 6.65 4.46 0.74
C TRP A 35 6.46 5.19 -0.61
N VAL A 36 6.18 6.50 -0.62
CA VAL A 36 5.74 7.26 -1.80
C VAL A 36 6.85 7.45 -2.86
N ASP A 37 8.12 7.23 -2.52
CA ASP A 37 9.24 7.50 -3.46
C ASP A 37 9.66 6.27 -4.30
N ALA A 38 8.68 5.54 -4.85
CA ALA A 38 8.90 4.37 -5.70
C ALA A 38 9.53 4.70 -7.07
N ARG A 39 9.60 5.98 -7.46
CA ARG A 39 10.13 6.43 -8.76
C ARG A 39 11.66 6.64 -8.78
N SER A 40 12.31 6.82 -7.62
CA SER A 40 13.67 7.41 -7.58
C SER A 40 14.82 6.40 -7.55
N SER A 41 14.61 5.12 -7.22
CA SER A 41 15.72 4.15 -7.29
C SER A 41 15.29 2.77 -7.77
N ARG A 42 16.15 2.18 -8.62
CA ARG A 42 16.10 0.77 -9.04
C ARG A 42 16.07 -0.23 -7.87
N SER A 43 16.20 0.23 -6.63
CA SER A 43 16.18 -0.58 -5.41
C SER A 43 15.06 -0.24 -4.43
N GLY A 44 14.24 0.80 -4.65
CA GLY A 44 13.14 1.22 -3.75
C GLY A 44 13.56 1.54 -2.30
N THR A 45 12.63 2.04 -1.49
CA THR A 45 12.84 2.16 -0.03
C THR A 45 13.04 0.77 0.59
N ALA A 46 13.58 0.68 1.82
CA ALA A 46 13.75 -0.62 2.51
C ALA A 46 12.41 -1.40 2.60
N MET A 47 11.28 -0.71 2.69
CA MET A 47 9.94 -1.30 2.64
C MET A 47 9.67 -1.95 1.27
N MET A 48 9.97 -1.24 0.18
CA MET A 48 9.79 -1.74 -1.19
C MET A 48 10.70 -2.94 -1.51
N GLN A 49 11.91 -2.98 -0.96
CA GLN A 49 12.79 -4.16 -1.09
C GLN A 49 12.14 -5.40 -0.49
N GLU A 50 11.60 -5.27 0.72
CA GLU A 50 10.93 -6.36 1.42
C GLU A 50 9.62 -6.76 0.75
N TRP A 51 8.89 -5.79 0.17
CA TRP A 51 7.71 -6.08 -0.64
C TRP A 51 8.07 -6.88 -1.89
N ASN A 52 9.15 -6.51 -2.60
CA ASN A 52 9.62 -7.25 -3.76
C ASN A 52 10.02 -8.69 -3.40
N ILE A 53 10.66 -8.91 -2.25
CA ILE A 53 10.97 -10.25 -1.74
C ILE A 53 9.68 -11.03 -1.44
N PHE A 54 8.69 -10.38 -0.81
CA PHE A 54 7.38 -10.98 -0.55
C PHE A 54 6.67 -11.39 -1.85
N LYS A 55 6.70 -10.53 -2.87
CA LYS A 55 6.09 -10.77 -4.19
C LYS A 55 6.76 -11.88 -4.98
N GLN A 56 8.08 -12.02 -4.92
CA GLN A 56 8.79 -13.10 -5.62
C GLN A 56 8.31 -14.49 -5.20
N ARG A 57 7.98 -14.65 -3.91
CA ARG A 57 7.43 -15.90 -3.36
C ARG A 57 5.90 -15.97 -3.35
N ASN A 58 5.22 -14.84 -3.55
CA ASN A 58 3.77 -14.72 -3.59
C ASN A 58 3.33 -13.78 -4.74
N PRO A 59 3.39 -14.23 -6.00
CA PRO A 59 3.27 -13.36 -7.17
C PRO A 59 1.90 -12.69 -7.31
N GLN A 60 0.85 -13.24 -6.72
CA GLN A 60 -0.50 -12.69 -6.79
C GLN A 60 -0.80 -11.67 -5.69
N ALA A 61 0.10 -11.51 -4.72
CA ALA A 61 -0.11 -10.58 -3.62
C ALA A 61 -0.26 -9.14 -4.09
N ARG A 62 -1.07 -8.37 -3.37
CA ARG A 62 -1.29 -6.95 -3.58
C ARG A 62 -0.98 -6.19 -2.29
N LEU A 63 -0.48 -4.97 -2.41
CA LEU A 63 -0.16 -4.10 -1.29
C LEU A 63 -1.04 -2.86 -1.32
N VAL A 64 -1.65 -2.54 -0.19
CA VAL A 64 -2.30 -1.26 0.06
C VAL A 64 -1.48 -0.50 1.07
N CYS A 65 -1.05 0.72 0.75
CA CYS A 65 -0.47 1.66 1.71
C CYS A 65 -1.55 2.66 2.11
N LEU A 66 -2.02 2.59 3.35
CA LEU A 66 -3.07 3.44 3.89
C LEU A 66 -2.45 4.47 4.84
N ASP A 67 -2.44 5.73 4.39
CA ASP A 67 -2.06 6.88 5.20
C ASP A 67 -3.23 7.32 6.09
N ILE A 68 -3.03 7.29 7.41
CA ILE A 68 -4.04 7.66 8.40
C ILE A 68 -4.09 9.17 8.69
N GLN A 69 -3.16 9.97 8.16
CA GLN A 69 -3.13 11.40 8.45
C GLN A 69 -4.28 12.18 7.79
N PRO A 70 -4.78 13.24 8.45
CA PRO A 70 -5.93 14.03 7.98
C PRO A 70 -5.58 15.09 6.92
N TYR A 71 -4.32 15.18 6.48
CA TYR A 71 -3.85 16.38 5.79
C TYR A 71 -4.05 16.36 4.27
N GLU A 72 -3.96 15.19 3.61
CA GLU A 72 -4.24 15.09 2.17
C GLU A 72 -4.72 13.66 1.80
N THR A 73 -5.92 13.54 1.22
CA THR A 73 -6.35 12.30 0.56
C THR A 73 -5.62 12.17 -0.78
N ARG A 74 -4.44 11.57 -0.80
CA ARG A 74 -3.71 11.29 -2.04
C ARG A 74 -3.87 9.81 -2.41
N GLN A 75 -4.69 9.54 -3.42
CA GLN A 75 -4.86 8.20 -3.98
C GLN A 75 -3.98 8.08 -5.23
N THR A 76 -3.00 7.17 -5.23
CA THR A 76 -2.14 6.94 -6.41
C THR A 76 -1.99 5.47 -6.73
N TYR A 77 -2.02 5.21 -8.04
CA TYR A 77 -1.63 3.94 -8.63
C TYR A 77 -0.27 4.09 -9.28
N ASP A 78 0.78 3.78 -8.52
CA ASP A 78 2.15 3.89 -9.03
C ASP A 78 2.65 2.55 -9.60
N ARG A 79 1.99 1.43 -9.27
CA ARG A 79 2.34 0.06 -9.69
C ARG A 79 1.11 -0.86 -9.67
N GLU A 80 1.05 -1.84 -10.57
CA GLU A 80 -0.15 -2.69 -10.72
C GLU A 80 -0.58 -3.46 -9.45
N ASP A 81 0.37 -3.76 -8.58
CA ASP A 81 0.17 -4.50 -7.34
C ASP A 81 0.29 -3.61 -6.10
N ILE A 82 0.31 -2.28 -6.24
CA ILE A 82 0.38 -1.33 -5.11
C ILE A 82 -0.66 -0.22 -5.25
N LEU A 83 -1.47 -0.05 -4.21
CA LEU A 83 -2.47 0.99 -4.07
C LEU A 83 -2.10 1.91 -2.89
N ASN A 84 -1.84 3.19 -3.15
CA ASN A 84 -1.65 4.19 -2.10
C ASN A 84 -2.98 4.93 -1.86
N ILE A 85 -3.40 5.03 -0.61
CA ILE A 85 -4.62 5.74 -0.20
C ILE A 85 -4.28 6.68 0.95
N GLY A 86 -4.63 7.95 0.81
CA GLY A 86 -4.63 8.90 1.91
C GLY A 86 -6.01 9.11 2.50
N GLY A 87 -6.05 9.34 3.81
CA GLY A 87 -7.26 9.62 4.57
C GLY A 87 -8.01 8.36 5.00
N PHE A 88 -8.90 8.51 5.99
CA PHE A 88 -9.66 7.41 6.58
C PHE A 88 -11.16 7.70 6.50
N SER A 89 -11.81 7.29 5.41
CA SER A 89 -13.26 7.35 5.20
C SER A 89 -13.81 5.98 4.82
N ASP A 90 -15.12 5.75 4.99
CA ASP A 90 -15.75 4.46 4.65
C ASP A 90 -15.54 4.05 3.18
N ASN A 91 -15.39 5.04 2.28
CA ASN A 91 -15.13 4.82 0.86
C ASN A 91 -13.78 4.13 0.59
N VAL A 92 -12.80 4.29 1.49
CA VAL A 92 -11.48 3.63 1.38
C VAL A 92 -11.62 2.12 1.29
N PHE A 93 -12.50 1.52 2.08
CA PHE A 93 -12.69 0.07 2.07
C PHE A 93 -13.31 -0.45 0.78
N THR A 94 -14.16 0.33 0.14
CA THR A 94 -14.72 0.01 -1.19
C THR A 94 -13.60 -0.04 -2.24
N VAL A 95 -12.72 0.97 -2.26
CA VAL A 95 -11.58 1.01 -3.19
C VAL A 95 -10.61 -0.16 -2.93
N ILE A 96 -10.31 -0.46 -1.66
CA ILE A 96 -9.50 -1.62 -1.28
C ILE A 96 -10.13 -2.93 -1.77
N ALA A 97 -11.45 -3.09 -1.65
CA ALA A 97 -12.14 -4.30 -2.08
C ALA A 97 -12.06 -4.51 -3.61
N GLU A 98 -12.26 -3.44 -4.39
CA GLU A 98 -12.13 -3.49 -5.85
C GLU A 98 -10.68 -3.76 -6.29
N PHE A 99 -9.71 -3.19 -5.57
CA PHE A 99 -8.30 -3.49 -5.78
C PHE A 99 -7.96 -4.95 -5.49
N ALA A 100 -8.39 -5.47 -4.34
CA ALA A 100 -8.12 -6.85 -3.95
C ALA A 100 -8.71 -7.84 -4.97
N ALA A 101 -9.86 -7.50 -5.55
CA ALA A 101 -10.52 -8.31 -6.57
C ALA A 101 -9.90 -8.21 -7.97
N GLY A 102 -8.93 -7.32 -8.21
CA GLY A 102 -8.38 -7.10 -9.54
C GLY A 102 -9.33 -6.42 -10.52
N ARG A 103 -10.29 -5.67 -10.00
CA ARG A 103 -11.30 -4.94 -10.78
C ARG A 103 -11.05 -3.44 -10.88
N LEU A 104 -9.94 -2.95 -10.29
CA LEU A 104 -9.48 -1.60 -10.52
C LEU A 104 -8.90 -1.50 -11.93
N ASN A 105 -9.72 -0.96 -12.83
CA ASN A 105 -9.34 -0.55 -14.18
C ASN A 105 -9.22 0.99 -14.16
N ASP A 106 -8.39 1.59 -15.02
CA ASP A 106 -8.18 3.06 -15.09
C ASP A 106 -9.49 3.88 -15.10
N ASP A 107 -10.59 3.33 -15.62
CA ASP A 107 -11.91 3.96 -15.66
C ASP A 107 -12.65 4.00 -14.30
N LEU A 108 -12.37 3.05 -13.39
CA LEU A 108 -12.94 3.02 -12.04
C LEU A 108 -12.26 4.05 -11.13
N TRP A 109 -10.96 4.32 -11.38
CA TRP A 109 -10.14 5.30 -10.67
C TRP A 109 -10.67 6.73 -10.80
N VAL A 110 -11.05 7.14 -12.01
CA VAL A 110 -11.54 8.51 -12.26
C VAL A 110 -12.87 8.77 -11.55
N ARG A 111 -13.76 7.77 -11.50
CA ARG A 111 -15.10 7.94 -10.91
C ARG A 111 -15.10 8.06 -9.40
N GLU A 112 -14.08 7.53 -8.72
CA GLU A 112 -13.99 7.61 -7.27
C GLU A 112 -13.21 8.86 -6.79
N ILE A 113 -12.37 9.44 -7.66
CA ILE A 113 -11.74 10.76 -7.44
C ILE A 113 -12.81 11.87 -7.36
N GLU A 114 -13.85 11.80 -8.19
CA GLU A 114 -14.90 12.84 -8.26
C GLU A 114 -15.89 12.81 -7.08
N LYS A 115 -15.95 11.73 -6.29
CA LYS A 115 -16.86 11.65 -5.13
C LYS A 115 -16.29 12.23 -3.84
N VAL A 116 -15.04 12.67 -3.85
CA VAL A 116 -14.32 13.15 -2.65
C VAL A 116 -14.27 14.68 -2.57
N GLU A 117 -14.83 15.42 -3.54
CA GLU A 117 -15.12 16.85 -3.36
C GLU A 117 -16.53 17.04 -2.78
N ILE A 118 -16.62 17.20 -1.45
CA ILE A 118 -17.63 18.06 -0.79
C ILE A 118 -16.92 18.86 0.31
#